data_AF-A5W5T0-F1
#
_entry.id   AF-A5W5T0-F1
#
_cell.length_a   1.000
_cell.length_b   1.000
_cell.length_c   1.000
_cell.angle_alpha   90.00
_cell.angle_beta   90.00
_cell.angle_gamma   90.00
#
_symmetry.space_group_name_H-M   'P 1'
#
loop_
_entity.id
_entity.type
_entity.pdbx_description
1 polymer ?
#
loop_
_entity_poly.entity_id
_entity_poly.type
_entity_poly.pdbx_seq_one_letter_code
_entity_poly.pdbx_strand_id
1 'polypeptide(L)'
;MIEKFMRAPYREGARGPIAFDCWGLCIAVRHEVFGLPLLPSLGAVGKNKLRANTEAYHDLRQGMEECAPEPGAIAAVFRGALCLHVGVVVESEGRLKVLDTNPGGACLRTTGEFEAAHPRVVYYR
;
A
#
# COMPACT_ATOMS: atom_id res chain seq x y z
N MET A 1 -16.10 5.14 3.60
CA MET A 1 -14.96 5.75 4.34
C MET A 1 -13.72 5.92 3.47
N ILE A 2 -13.50 5.06 2.46
CA ILE A 2 -12.30 5.13 1.60
C ILE A 2 -12.43 6.11 0.41
N GLU A 3 -13.59 6.73 0.22
CA GLU A 3 -13.95 7.51 -0.98
C GLU A 3 -13.07 8.75 -1.17
N LYS A 4 -12.52 9.30 -0.08
CA LYS A 4 -11.56 10.40 -0.14
C LYS A 4 -10.23 9.95 -0.74
N PHE A 5 -9.77 8.74 -0.42
CA PHE A 5 -8.55 8.16 -0.98
C PHE A 5 -8.75 7.79 -2.45
N MET A 6 -9.95 7.30 -2.81
CA MET A 6 -10.32 7.01 -4.20
C MET A 6 -10.31 8.25 -5.10
N ARG A 7 -10.58 9.44 -4.54
CA ARG A 7 -10.58 10.72 -5.26
C ARG A 7 -9.23 11.44 -5.27
N ALA A 8 -8.31 11.04 -4.41
CA ALA A 8 -7.02 11.71 -4.30
C ALA A 8 -6.12 11.35 -5.50
N PRO A 9 -5.56 12.34 -6.22
CA PRO A 9 -4.64 12.07 -7.30
C PRO A 9 -3.34 11.43 -6.79
N TYR A 10 -2.71 10.68 -7.69
CA TYR A 10 -1.35 10.20 -7.45
C TYR A 10 -0.33 11.33 -7.60
N ARG A 11 0.60 11.43 -6.64
CA ARG A 11 1.80 12.25 -6.78
C ARG A 11 2.96 11.55 -6.08
N GLU A 12 4.04 11.32 -6.81
CA GLU A 12 5.23 10.67 -6.26
C GLU A 12 5.77 11.43 -5.04
N GLY A 13 6.04 10.71 -3.95
CA GLY A 13 6.48 11.29 -2.68
C GLY A 13 5.37 11.96 -1.85
N ALA A 14 4.12 11.97 -2.32
CA ALA A 14 3.02 12.60 -1.58
C ALA A 14 2.50 11.71 -0.44
N ARG A 15 2.11 12.34 0.67
CA ARG A 15 1.69 11.68 1.93
C ARG A 15 0.29 12.08 2.39
N GLY A 16 -0.48 12.73 1.51
CA GLY A 16 -1.81 13.23 1.82
C GLY A 16 -1.85 14.64 2.41
N PRO A 17 -3.05 15.14 2.72
CA PRO A 17 -4.35 14.53 2.38
C PRO A 17 -4.79 14.81 0.93
N ILE A 18 -4.12 15.74 0.23
CA ILE A 18 -4.52 16.20 -1.11
C ILE A 18 -4.13 15.20 -2.20
N ALA A 19 -2.96 14.56 -2.08
CA ALA A 19 -2.44 13.61 -3.05
C ALA A 19 -1.60 12.56 -2.31
N PHE A 20 -1.48 11.36 -2.88
CA PHE A 20 -0.73 10.27 -2.28
C PHE A 20 0.15 9.57 -3.31
N ASP A 21 1.26 8.99 -2.88
CA ASP A 21 1.82 7.82 -3.57
C ASP A 21 1.35 6.52 -2.92
N CYS A 22 1.84 5.38 -3.40
CA CYS A 22 1.42 4.06 -2.91
C CYS A 22 1.65 3.88 -1.41
N TRP A 23 2.81 4.29 -0.89
CA TRP A 23 3.13 4.23 0.53
C TRP A 23 2.31 5.23 1.34
N GLY A 24 2.21 6.48 0.86
CA GLY A 24 1.42 7.52 1.51
C GLY A 24 -0.04 7.10 1.69
N LEU A 25 -0.65 6.53 0.65
CA LEU A 25 -2.02 6.04 0.71
C LEU A 25 -2.16 4.82 1.62
N CYS A 26 -1.26 3.84 1.52
CA CYS A 26 -1.26 2.66 2.38
C CYS A 26 -1.17 3.05 3.88
N ILE A 27 -0.22 3.92 4.23
CA ILE A 27 -0.01 4.39 5.61
C ILE A 27 -1.23 5.18 6.10
N ALA A 28 -1.73 6.13 5.29
CA ALA A 28 -2.88 6.95 5.67
C ALA A 28 -4.15 6.12 5.87
N VAL A 29 -4.43 5.15 5.00
CA VAL A 29 -5.59 4.26 5.17
C VAL A 29 -5.43 3.39 6.41
N ARG A 30 -4.26 2.77 6.64
CA ARG A 30 -4.02 1.97 7.87
C ARG A 30 -4.23 2.79 9.13
N HIS A 31 -3.75 4.03 9.16
CA HIS A 31 -3.88 4.88 10.32
C HIS A 31 -5.31 5.43 10.48
N GLU A 32 -5.87 6.04 9.44
CA GLU A 32 -7.12 6.81 9.54
C GLU A 32 -8.37 5.93 9.47
N VAL A 33 -8.32 4.77 8.81
CA VAL A 33 -9.48 3.86 8.66
C VAL A 33 -9.44 2.74 9.68
N PHE A 34 -8.26 2.17 9.95
CA PHE A 34 -8.11 1.03 10.85
C PHE A 34 -7.56 1.39 12.24
N GLY A 35 -7.19 2.66 12.48
CA GLY A 35 -6.66 3.10 13.77
C GLY A 35 -5.30 2.48 14.11
N LEU A 36 -4.59 1.92 13.13
CA LEU A 36 -3.29 1.29 13.36
C LEU A 36 -2.20 2.34 13.64
N PRO A 37 -1.11 1.97 14.34
CA PRO A 37 0.01 2.86 14.57
C PRO A 37 0.54 3.46 13.27
N LEU A 38 0.80 4.77 13.29
CA LEU A 38 1.33 5.47 12.13
C LEU A 38 2.74 4.94 11.83
N LEU A 39 2.89 4.34 10.65
CA LEU A 39 4.20 3.91 10.18
C LEU A 39 5.08 5.13 9.86
N PRO A 40 6.41 5.01 10.00
CA PRO A 40 7.33 6.07 9.59
C PRO A 40 7.03 6.55 8.17
N SER A 41 6.98 7.87 7.98
CA SER A 41 6.89 8.45 6.64
C SER A 41 8.18 8.09 5.91
N LEU A 42 8.08 7.17 4.96
CA LEU A 42 9.20 6.69 4.14
C LEU A 42 9.61 7.80 3.15
N GLY A 43 10.11 8.94 3.62
CA GLY A 43 10.25 10.20 2.88
C GLY A 43 11.08 10.13 1.59
N ALA A 44 11.77 9.01 1.33
CA ALA A 44 12.62 8.81 0.16
C ALA A 44 12.07 7.83 -0.90
N VAL A 45 10.90 7.20 -0.70
CA VAL A 45 10.35 6.22 -1.66
C VAL A 45 9.75 6.89 -2.89
N GLY A 46 9.94 6.24 -4.04
CA GLY A 46 9.50 6.72 -5.35
C GLY A 46 9.65 5.64 -6.42
N LYS A 47 8.93 5.77 -7.53
CA LYS A 47 8.87 4.82 -8.65
C LYS A 47 10.26 4.50 -9.21
N ASN A 48 11.18 5.47 -9.19
CA ASN A 48 12.55 5.30 -9.70
C ASN A 48 13.62 5.10 -8.60
N LYS A 49 13.21 4.97 -7.33
CA LYS A 49 14.13 4.88 -6.17
C LYS A 49 14.11 3.49 -5.55
N LEU A 50 14.38 2.47 -6.35
CA LEU A 50 14.28 1.05 -5.95
C LEU A 50 15.07 0.70 -4.68
N ARG A 51 16.26 1.28 -4.47
CA ARG A 51 17.05 1.08 -3.22
C ARG A 51 16.34 1.66 -2.00
N ALA A 52 15.88 2.92 -2.08
CA ALA A 52 15.15 3.56 -1.00
C ALA A 52 13.81 2.85 -0.72
N ASN A 53 13.13 2.32 -1.74
CA ASN A 53 11.94 1.48 -1.57
C ASN A 53 12.24 0.16 -0.86
N THR A 54 13.41 -0.42 -1.13
CA THR A 54 13.84 -1.69 -0.52
C THR A 54 14.29 -1.47 0.93
N GLU A 55 15.03 -0.40 1.23
CA GLU A 55 15.41 -0.01 2.60
C GLU A 55 14.16 0.35 3.43
N ALA A 56 13.27 1.18 2.89
CA ALA A 56 11.99 1.49 3.50
C ALA A 56 11.14 0.24 3.77
N TYR A 57 11.14 -0.72 2.84
CA TYR A 57 10.51 -2.01 3.04
C TYR A 57 11.20 -2.82 4.14
N HIS A 58 12.53 -2.85 4.19
CA HIS A 58 13.27 -3.57 5.25
C HIS A 58 13.02 -2.97 6.63
N ASP A 59 13.04 -1.64 6.75
CA ASP A 59 12.76 -0.93 8.00
C ASP A 59 11.34 -1.19 8.48
N LEU A 60 10.37 -1.24 7.55
CA LEU A 60 8.98 -1.58 7.89
C LEU A 60 8.78 -3.06 8.19
N ARG A 61 9.47 -3.95 7.48
CA ARG A 61 9.33 -5.40 7.64
C ARG A 61 9.80 -5.89 9.00
N GLN A 62 10.78 -5.23 9.64
CA GLN A 62 11.31 -5.70 10.93
C GLN A 62 10.24 -5.80 12.04
N GLY A 63 9.12 -5.09 11.92
CA GLY A 63 7.99 -5.17 12.85
C GLY A 63 6.73 -5.83 12.30
N MET A 64 6.79 -6.41 11.10
CA MET A 64 5.62 -6.95 10.41
C MET A 64 5.67 -8.47 10.30
N GLU A 65 4.52 -9.11 10.49
CA GLU A 65 4.37 -10.56 10.33
C GLU A 65 3.69 -10.87 8.98
N GLU A 66 4.19 -11.87 8.25
CA GLU A 66 3.49 -12.35 7.05
C GLU A 66 2.14 -12.98 7.44
N CYS A 67 1.08 -12.57 6.78
CA CYS A 67 -0.28 -12.98 7.12
C CYS A 67 -1.10 -13.37 5.88
N ALA A 68 -2.31 -13.89 6.11
CA ALA A 68 -3.32 -13.98 5.06
C ALA A 68 -3.89 -12.58 4.78
N PRO A 69 -4.54 -12.33 3.62
CA PRO A 69 -5.21 -11.07 3.38
C PRO A 69 -6.29 -10.82 4.45
N GLU A 70 -6.15 -9.73 5.19
CA GLU A 70 -7.08 -9.33 6.26
C GLU A 70 -7.17 -7.79 6.30
N PRO A 71 -8.28 -7.19 6.77
CA PRO A 71 -8.43 -5.72 6.77
C PRO A 71 -7.28 -5.02 7.49
N GLY A 72 -6.68 -4.02 6.84
CA GLY A 72 -5.52 -3.28 7.33
C GLY A 72 -4.16 -3.89 6.98
N ALA A 73 -4.11 -5.12 6.45
CA ALA A 73 -2.86 -5.72 6.00
C ALA A 73 -2.28 -4.99 4.80
N ILE A 74 -0.96 -4.88 4.74
CA ILE A 74 -0.21 -4.30 3.63
C ILE A 74 -0.06 -5.37 2.56
N ALA A 75 -0.53 -5.10 1.34
CA ALA A 75 -0.28 -5.94 0.18
C ALA A 75 0.99 -5.45 -0.54
N ALA A 76 2.14 -6.07 -0.27
CA ALA A 76 3.41 -5.66 -0.85
C ALA A 76 3.75 -6.50 -2.09
N VAL A 77 4.14 -5.82 -3.17
CA VAL A 77 4.43 -6.42 -4.47
C VAL A 77 5.94 -6.53 -4.68
N PHE A 78 6.41 -7.73 -5.06
CA PHE A 78 7.82 -8.02 -5.24
C PHE A 78 8.17 -8.51 -6.63
N ARG A 79 9.36 -8.12 -7.10
CA ARG A 79 10.08 -8.82 -8.18
C ARG A 79 11.46 -9.22 -7.64
N GLY A 80 11.64 -10.53 -7.41
CA GLY A 80 12.80 -11.01 -6.67
C GLY A 80 12.79 -10.47 -5.24
N ALA A 81 13.87 -9.80 -4.83
CA ALA A 81 13.98 -9.14 -3.53
C ALA A 81 13.50 -7.67 -3.50
N LEU A 82 13.09 -7.11 -4.66
CA LEU A 82 12.75 -5.70 -4.77
C LEU A 82 11.25 -5.46 -4.53
N CYS A 83 10.92 -4.61 -3.55
CA CYS A 83 9.56 -4.12 -3.32
C CYS A 83 9.23 -3.03 -4.35
N LEU A 84 8.31 -3.33 -5.27
CA LEU A 84 7.95 -2.45 -6.39
C LEU A 84 6.78 -1.53 -6.04
N HIS A 85 5.85 -2.03 -5.24
CA HIS A 85 4.56 -1.38 -5.01
C HIS A 85 3.91 -1.88 -3.73
N VAL A 86 2.99 -1.09 -3.17
CA VAL A 86 2.19 -1.49 -2.02
C VAL A 86 0.74 -1.05 -2.16
N GLY A 87 -0.15 -1.84 -1.58
CA GLY A 87 -1.53 -1.47 -1.31
C GLY A 87 -1.91 -1.82 0.13
N VAL A 88 -3.16 -1.61 0.47
CA VAL A 88 -3.74 -1.95 1.76
C VAL A 88 -5.02 -2.74 1.55
N VAL A 89 -5.18 -3.82 2.29
CA VAL A 89 -6.40 -4.62 2.27
C VAL A 89 -7.50 -3.86 3.01
N VAL A 90 -8.63 -3.70 2.35
CA VAL A 90 -9.84 -3.09 2.88
C VAL A 90 -11.03 -4.00 2.65
N GLU A 91 -12.06 -3.86 3.48
CA GLU A 91 -13.35 -4.48 3.20
C GLU A 91 -14.25 -3.51 2.43
N SER A 92 -14.81 -3.98 1.32
CA SER A 92 -15.74 -3.21 0.50
C SER A 92 -16.77 -4.17 -0.09
N GLU A 93 -18.05 -3.86 0.13
CA GLU A 93 -19.18 -4.68 -0.35
C GLU A 93 -19.11 -6.14 0.16
N GLY A 94 -18.68 -6.34 1.40
CA GLY A 94 -18.56 -7.66 2.04
C GLY A 94 -17.44 -8.55 1.47
N ARG A 95 -16.48 -7.96 0.75
CA ARG A 95 -15.33 -8.68 0.17
C ARG A 95 -14.04 -7.95 0.50
N LEU A 96 -12.96 -8.73 0.67
CA LEU A 96 -11.62 -8.19 0.78
C LEU A 96 -11.13 -7.70 -0.58
N LYS A 97 -10.71 -6.44 -0.60
CA LYS A 97 -10.15 -5.76 -1.76
C LYS A 97 -8.84 -5.10 -1.36
N VAL A 98 -7.92 -4.95 -2.31
CA VAL A 98 -6.71 -4.16 -2.16
C VAL A 98 -6.98 -2.78 -2.74
N LEU A 99 -6.82 -1.77 -1.89
CA LEU A 99 -6.80 -0.36 -2.25
C LEU A 99 -5.35 0.07 -2.48
N ASP A 100 -5.04 0.57 -3.67
CA ASP A 100 -3.71 1.07 -4.04
C ASP A 100 -3.82 2.33 -4.90
N THR A 101 -2.70 2.98 -5.22
CA THR A 101 -2.68 4.12 -6.16
C THR A 101 -1.46 4.08 -7.07
N ASN A 102 -1.66 4.47 -8.33
CA ASN A 102 -0.63 4.54 -9.35
C ASN A 102 -0.80 5.86 -10.13
N PRO A 103 0.07 6.22 -11.10
CA PRO A 103 -0.09 7.47 -11.85
C PRO A 103 -1.46 7.70 -12.52
N GLY A 104 -2.25 6.66 -12.75
CA GLY A 104 -3.64 6.73 -13.24
C GLY A 104 -4.70 6.98 -12.15
N GLY A 105 -4.31 7.04 -10.87
CA GLY A 105 -5.17 7.26 -9.71
C GLY A 105 -5.30 6.04 -8.79
N ALA A 106 -6.16 6.20 -7.79
CA ALA A 106 -6.48 5.14 -6.85
C ALA A 106 -7.29 4.02 -7.53
N CYS A 107 -6.94 2.77 -7.21
CA CYS A 107 -7.56 1.57 -7.74
C CYS A 107 -8.04 0.70 -6.58
N LEU A 108 -9.15 -0.01 -6.81
CA LEU A 108 -9.70 -0.97 -5.86
C LEU A 108 -9.95 -2.29 -6.60
N ARG A 109 -9.23 -3.34 -6.21
CA ARG A 109 -9.29 -4.67 -6.84
C ARG A 109 -9.56 -5.73 -5.79
N THR A 110 -10.21 -6.83 -6.14
CA THR A 110 -10.21 -7.99 -5.24
C THR A 110 -8.78 -8.48 -4.97
N THR A 111 -8.57 -9.21 -3.87
CA THR A 111 -7.24 -9.77 -3.56
C THR A 111 -6.72 -10.63 -4.71
N GLY A 112 -7.55 -11.51 -5.28
CA GLY A 112 -7.19 -12.36 -6.42
C GLY A 112 -6.86 -11.58 -7.70
N GLU A 113 -7.60 -10.52 -8.04
CA GLU A 113 -7.26 -9.66 -9.19
C GLU A 113 -5.95 -8.90 -8.96
N PHE A 114 -5.71 -8.46 -7.73
CA PHE A 114 -4.47 -7.80 -7.37
C PHE A 114 -3.29 -8.77 -7.44
N GLU A 115 -3.42 -9.99 -6.93
CA GLU A 115 -2.41 -11.04 -7.04
C GLU A 115 -2.11 -11.40 -8.50
N ALA A 116 -3.15 -11.62 -9.32
CA ALA A 116 -2.99 -11.97 -10.74
C ALA A 116 -2.32 -10.86 -11.56
N ALA A 117 -2.51 -9.60 -11.18
CA ALA A 117 -1.92 -8.45 -11.87
C ALA A 117 -0.44 -8.19 -11.51
N HIS A 118 0.12 -8.91 -10.53
CA HIS A 118 1.45 -8.63 -10.01
C HIS A 118 2.33 -9.89 -9.93
N PRO A 119 3.66 -9.76 -10.08
CA PRO A 119 4.57 -10.91 -10.11
C PRO A 119 4.58 -11.76 -8.84
N ARG A 120 4.51 -11.12 -7.67
CA ARG A 120 4.39 -11.76 -6.36
C ARG A 120 3.81 -10.76 -5.39
N VAL A 121 2.83 -11.18 -4.60
CA VAL A 121 2.23 -10.39 -3.53
C VAL A 121 2.48 -11.11 -2.20
N VAL A 122 2.87 -10.36 -1.17
CA VAL A 122 2.97 -10.85 0.20
C VAL A 122 2.23 -9.89 1.10
N TYR A 123 1.44 -10.43 2.04
CA TYR A 123 0.64 -9.65 2.97
C TYR A 123 1.34 -9.54 4.31
N TYR A 124 1.24 -8.37 4.93
CA TYR A 124 1.83 -8.07 6.24
C TYR A 124 0.83 -7.40 7.16
N ARG A 125 0.76 -7.86 8.42
CA ARG A 125 0.00 -7.18 9.48
C ARG A 125 0.89 -6.19 10.25
#